data_AF-A0A9W8L7Z5-F1
#
_entry.id   AF-A0A9W8L7Z5-F1
#
_cell.length_a   1.000
_cell.length_b   1.000
_cell.length_c   1.000
_cell.angle_alpha   90.00
_cell.angle_beta   90.00
_cell.angle_gamma   90.00
#
_symmetry.space_group_name_H-M   'P 1'
#
loop_
_entity.id
_entity.type
_entity.pdbx_description
1 polymer ?
#
loop_
_entity_poly.entity_id
_entity_poly.type
_entity_poly.pdbx_seq_one_letter_code
_entity_poly.pdbx_strand_id
1 'polypeptide(L)'
;TGASCIYPLLGARYLPQCKFVGTDINEESVAIASQNVDQNELHSRIKVFLNTDRLTTLPLDAVDFPLPDMDVEGSRFAFCMCNPPFYENIDERLRLRQMKREAPSLNTIAKDDELYTEGGEERFLSRLVDESVVCAKRIKWYTTMVGKKNTLALLKTKLRGASAKQVWSQMLQIKDRHCDLEHL
;
A
#
# COMPACT_ATOMS: atom_id res chain seq x y z
N THR A 1 -6.25 0.07 1.28
CA THR A 1 -6.26 -1.34 0.83
C THR A 1 -7.00 -1.48 -0.49
N GLY A 2 -7.82 -0.49 -0.84
CA GLY A 2 -8.69 -0.46 -1.99
C GLY A 2 -9.85 -1.43 -1.87
N ALA A 3 -10.88 -1.22 -2.69
CA ALA A 3 -12.05 -2.10 -2.74
C ALA A 3 -11.67 -3.59 -3.01
N SER A 4 -10.60 -3.85 -3.76
CA SER A 4 -10.15 -5.21 -4.09
C SER A 4 -9.58 -5.99 -2.91
N CYS A 5 -9.09 -5.33 -1.86
CA CYS A 5 -8.36 -5.96 -0.75
C CYS A 5 -7.20 -6.88 -1.20
N ILE A 6 -6.55 -6.56 -2.33
CA ILE A 6 -5.71 -7.54 -3.03
C ILE A 6 -4.50 -8.01 -2.22
N TYR A 7 -3.81 -7.12 -1.49
CA TYR A 7 -2.63 -7.52 -0.71
C TYR A 7 -2.98 -8.42 0.48
N PRO A 8 -3.96 -8.09 1.35
CA PRO A 8 -4.39 -9.02 2.39
C PRO A 8 -4.87 -10.37 1.86
N LEU A 9 -5.65 -10.39 0.77
CA LEU A 9 -6.16 -11.63 0.18
C LEU A 9 -5.04 -12.54 -0.34
N LEU A 10 -4.15 -11.99 -1.17
CA LEU A 10 -2.99 -12.75 -1.67
C LEU A 10 -2.08 -13.16 -0.51
N GLY A 11 -1.76 -12.23 0.38
CA GLY A 11 -0.90 -12.48 1.53
C GLY A 11 -1.43 -13.62 2.41
N ALA A 12 -2.73 -13.63 2.69
CA ALA A 12 -3.33 -14.70 3.49
C ALA A 12 -3.31 -16.06 2.76
N ARG A 13 -3.48 -16.08 1.43
CA ARG A 13 -3.38 -17.32 0.64
C ARG A 13 -1.95 -17.86 0.57
N TYR A 14 -0.95 -17.00 0.35
CA TYR A 14 0.45 -17.42 0.19
C TYR A 14 1.19 -17.63 1.51
N LEU A 15 0.75 -17.00 2.60
CA LEU A 15 1.37 -17.10 3.93
C LEU A 15 0.33 -17.58 4.95
N PRO A 16 0.03 -18.90 5.03
CA PRO A 16 -1.06 -19.45 5.83
C PRO A 16 -1.03 -19.09 7.32
N GLN A 17 0.15 -18.83 7.87
CA GLN A 17 0.39 -18.45 9.27
C GLN A 17 0.18 -16.96 9.55
N CYS A 18 0.06 -16.11 8.52
CA CYS A 18 -0.06 -14.67 8.70
C CYS A 18 -1.52 -14.23 8.83
N LYS A 19 -1.75 -13.25 9.70
CA LYS A 19 -2.97 -12.44 9.74
C LYS A 19 -2.68 -11.06 9.17
N PHE A 20 -3.69 -10.42 8.61
CA PHE A 20 -3.56 -9.14 7.92
C PHE A 20 -4.62 -8.15 8.41
N VAL A 21 -4.24 -6.88 8.42
CA VAL A 21 -5.15 -5.75 8.60
C VAL A 21 -5.07 -4.91 7.32
N GLY A 22 -6.19 -4.77 6.62
CA GLY A 22 -6.32 -3.87 5.48
C GLY A 22 -6.96 -2.56 5.93
N THR A 23 -6.30 -1.43 5.74
CA THR A 23 -6.85 -0.11 6.08
C THR A 23 -7.30 0.62 4.83
N ASP A 24 -8.41 1.35 4.88
CA ASP A 24 -8.79 2.31 3.84
C ASP A 24 -9.47 3.54 4.43
N ILE A 25 -9.47 4.67 3.73
CA ILE A 25 -10.15 5.90 4.15
C ILE A 25 -11.56 6.03 3.55
N ASN A 26 -11.85 5.25 2.50
CA ASN A 26 -13.12 5.29 1.81
C ASN A 26 -14.05 4.18 2.33
N GLU A 27 -15.19 4.57 2.90
CA GLU A 27 -16.17 3.67 3.51
C GLU A 27 -16.72 2.62 2.52
N GLU A 28 -16.98 3.03 1.28
CA GLU A 28 -17.46 2.10 0.25
C GLU A 28 -16.37 1.08 -0.13
N SER A 29 -15.12 1.52 -0.25
CA SER A 29 -13.98 0.60 -0.47
C SER A 29 -13.80 -0.37 0.70
N VAL A 30 -14.00 0.08 1.96
CA VAL A 30 -13.99 -0.81 3.14
C VAL A 30 -15.11 -1.84 3.08
N ALA A 31 -16.33 -1.42 2.71
CA ALA A 31 -17.47 -2.32 2.60
C ALA A 31 -17.23 -3.40 1.53
N ILE A 32 -16.79 -3.01 0.33
CA ILE A 32 -16.47 -3.94 -0.77
C ILE A 32 -15.30 -4.85 -0.39
N ALA A 33 -14.24 -4.31 0.22
CA ALA A 33 -13.09 -5.09 0.67
C ALA A 33 -13.48 -6.14 1.72
N SER A 34 -14.36 -5.79 2.66
CA SER A 34 -14.88 -6.72 3.67
C SER A 34 -15.70 -7.83 3.02
N GLN A 35 -16.58 -7.50 2.07
CA GLN A 35 -17.32 -8.50 1.30
C GLN A 35 -16.39 -9.44 0.53
N ASN A 36 -15.32 -8.92 -0.09
CA ASN A 36 -14.34 -9.73 -0.79
C ASN A 36 -13.59 -10.69 0.16
N VAL A 37 -13.28 -10.25 1.38
CA VAL A 37 -12.69 -11.11 2.42
C VAL A 37 -13.65 -12.23 2.83
N ASP A 38 -14.94 -11.92 3.00
CA ASP A 38 -15.96 -12.89 3.38
C ASP A 38 -16.19 -13.93 2.29
N GLN A 39 -16.32 -13.50 1.03
CA GLN A 39 -16.46 -14.39 -0.14
C GLN A 39 -15.28 -15.33 -0.33
N ASN A 40 -14.09 -14.95 0.16
CA ASN A 40 -12.89 -15.78 0.12
C ASN A 40 -12.71 -16.63 1.38
N GLU A 41 -13.63 -16.57 2.35
CA GLU A 41 -13.59 -17.29 3.63
C GLU A 41 -12.34 -16.97 4.49
N LEU A 42 -11.87 -15.71 4.43
CA LEU A 42 -10.65 -15.28 5.12
C LEU A 42 -10.88 -14.31 6.30
N HIS A 43 -12.12 -14.13 6.74
CA HIS A 43 -12.53 -13.19 7.81
C HIS A 43 -11.88 -13.45 9.19
N SER A 44 -11.42 -14.68 9.45
CA SER A 44 -10.68 -15.06 10.66
C SER A 44 -9.21 -14.61 10.62
N ARG A 45 -8.71 -14.28 9.43
CA ARG A 45 -7.30 -13.94 9.18
C ARG A 45 -7.10 -12.54 8.64
N ILE A 46 -8.11 -11.93 8.03
CA ILE A 46 -8.07 -10.58 7.50
C ILE A 46 -9.12 -9.74 8.22
N LYS A 47 -8.70 -8.60 8.78
CA LYS A 47 -9.59 -7.55 9.26
C LYS A 47 -9.46 -6.34 8.35
N VAL A 48 -10.59 -5.77 7.93
CA VAL A 48 -10.62 -4.50 7.19
C VAL A 48 -11.02 -3.40 8.15
N PHE A 49 -10.28 -2.29 8.16
CA PHE A 49 -10.45 -1.19 9.09
C PHE A 49 -10.63 0.14 8.32
N LEU A 50 -11.69 0.88 8.66
CA LEU A 50 -11.90 2.23 8.15
C LEU A 50 -11.05 3.22 8.95
N ASN A 51 -10.07 3.82 8.29
CA ASN A 51 -9.31 4.94 8.83
C ASN A 51 -10.04 6.25 8.55
N THR A 52 -10.68 6.81 9.56
CA THR A 52 -11.38 8.10 9.44
C THR A 52 -10.43 9.30 9.44
N ASP A 53 -9.18 9.12 9.86
CA ASP A 53 -8.16 10.17 9.83
C ASP A 53 -7.36 10.13 8.53
N ARG A 54 -7.71 11.04 7.61
CA ARG A 54 -7.03 11.20 6.30
C ARG A 54 -5.61 11.77 6.44
N LEU A 55 -5.22 12.26 7.62
CA LEU A 55 -3.88 12.77 7.89
C LEU A 55 -2.93 11.69 8.41
N THR A 56 -3.41 10.52 8.78
CA THR A 56 -2.57 9.42 9.28
C THR A 56 -2.50 8.28 8.25
N THR A 57 -1.29 7.83 7.90
CA THR A 57 -1.10 6.69 6.99
C THR A 57 -1.11 5.35 7.74
N LEU A 58 -0.56 5.32 8.95
CA LEU A 58 -0.47 4.16 9.84
C LEU A 58 -1.35 4.39 11.09
N PRO A 59 -2.64 4.04 11.06
CA PRO A 59 -3.60 4.35 12.14
C PRO A 59 -3.48 3.38 13.33
N LEU A 60 -2.26 3.04 13.75
CA LEU A 60 -2.02 2.05 14.79
C LEU A 60 -2.53 2.48 16.18
N ASP A 61 -2.73 3.79 16.38
CA ASP A 61 -3.28 4.38 17.61
C ASP A 61 -4.78 4.71 17.49
N ALA A 62 -5.41 4.39 16.35
CA ALA A 62 -6.83 4.60 16.19
C ALA A 62 -7.63 3.70 17.14
N VAL A 63 -8.76 4.21 17.61
CA VAL A 63 -9.71 3.46 18.42
C VAL A 63 -10.17 2.24 17.64
N ASP A 64 -10.26 1.10 18.32
CA ASP A 64 -10.67 -0.20 17.77
C ASP A 64 -9.77 -0.73 16.63
N PHE A 65 -8.58 -0.15 16.42
CA PHE A 65 -7.64 -0.69 15.46
C PHE A 65 -7.26 -2.13 15.86
N PRO A 66 -7.37 -3.12 14.94
CA PRO A 66 -7.16 -4.53 15.26
C PRO A 66 -5.66 -4.83 15.46
N LEU A 67 -5.15 -4.47 16.63
CA LEU A 67 -3.77 -4.74 17.04
C LEU A 67 -3.54 -6.24 17.26
N PRO A 68 -2.29 -6.71 17.05
CA PRO A 68 -1.88 -8.04 17.49
C PRO A 68 -2.12 -8.18 19.00
N ASP A 69 -2.42 -9.40 19.44
CA ASP A 69 -2.63 -9.69 20.86
C ASP A 69 -1.38 -9.30 21.66
N MET A 70 -1.50 -8.30 22.54
CA MET A 70 -0.38 -7.67 23.23
C MET A 70 0.14 -8.51 24.40
N ASP A 71 -0.66 -9.49 24.87
CA ASP A 71 -0.28 -10.43 25.94
C ASP A 71 0.72 -11.49 25.44
N VAL A 72 0.92 -11.59 24.12
CA VAL A 72 1.94 -12.43 23.52
C VAL A 72 3.24 -11.63 23.38
N GLU A 73 4.27 -12.05 24.11
CA GLU A 73 5.57 -11.38 24.08
C GLU A 73 6.13 -11.32 22.64
N GLY A 74 6.48 -10.12 22.19
CA GLY A 74 6.98 -9.90 20.83
C GLY A 74 5.91 -9.90 19.73
N SER A 75 4.63 -9.95 20.09
CA SER A 75 3.51 -9.75 19.18
C SER A 75 3.55 -8.32 18.62
N ARG A 76 3.96 -8.23 17.36
CA ARG A 76 4.08 -6.99 16.60
C ARG A 76 3.82 -7.29 15.15
N PHE A 77 3.44 -6.28 14.38
CA PHE A 77 3.29 -6.46 12.94
C PHE A 77 4.64 -6.85 12.33
N ALA A 78 4.65 -7.93 11.56
CA ALA A 78 5.84 -8.39 10.87
C ALA A 78 6.23 -7.41 9.75
N PHE A 79 5.24 -6.84 9.06
CA PHE A 79 5.48 -5.88 8.01
C PHE A 79 4.23 -5.02 7.75
N CYS A 80 4.42 -3.88 7.08
CA CYS A 80 3.35 -3.17 6.38
C CYS A 80 3.66 -3.12 4.89
N MET A 81 2.61 -3.16 4.07
CA MET A 81 2.68 -3.05 2.61
C MET A 81 1.77 -1.93 2.16
N CYS A 82 2.29 -1.07 1.29
CA CYS A 82 1.53 0.05 0.75
C CYS A 82 1.67 0.10 -0.78
N ASN A 83 0.54 0.32 -1.45
CA ASN A 83 0.50 0.84 -2.80
C ASN A 83 -0.09 2.26 -2.69
N PRO A 84 0.75 3.31 -2.73
CA PRO A 84 0.30 4.67 -2.47
C PRO A 84 -0.58 5.18 -3.62
N PRO A 85 -1.48 6.15 -3.35
CA PRO A 85 -2.12 6.89 -4.43
C PRO A 85 -1.06 7.62 -5.26
N PHE A 86 -1.13 7.45 -6.59
CA PHE A 86 -0.05 7.82 -7.50
C PHE A 86 -0.08 9.28 -7.97
N TYR A 87 -1.25 9.91 -7.95
CA TYR A 87 -1.48 11.22 -8.58
C TYR A 87 -1.80 12.27 -7.52
N GLU A 88 -1.44 13.52 -7.81
CA GLU A 88 -1.86 14.66 -6.98
C GLU A 88 -3.28 15.10 -7.35
N ASN A 89 -3.62 15.06 -8.64
CA ASN A 89 -4.92 15.48 -9.17
C ASN A 89 -5.16 14.87 -10.57
N ILE A 90 -6.36 15.11 -11.10
CA ILE A 90 -6.78 14.62 -12.42
C ILE A 90 -5.89 15.17 -13.56
N ASP A 91 -5.41 16.40 -13.45
CA ASP A 91 -4.55 17.02 -14.47
C ASP A 91 -3.19 16.31 -14.56
N GLU A 92 -2.60 15.95 -13.43
CA GLU A 92 -1.36 15.17 -13.40
C GLU A 92 -1.56 13.79 -14.04
N ARG A 93 -2.68 13.12 -13.74
CA ARG A 93 -3.04 11.84 -14.37
C ARG A 93 -3.16 11.97 -15.89
N LEU A 94 -3.87 12.99 -16.37
CA LEU A 94 -4.06 13.23 -17.80
C LEU A 94 -2.73 13.56 -18.49
N ARG A 95 -1.88 14.40 -17.88
CA ARG A 95 -0.53 14.71 -18.39
C ARG A 95 0.34 13.45 -18.47
N LEU A 96 0.41 12.66 -17.40
CA LEU A 96 1.22 11.43 -17.38
C LEU A 96 0.69 10.37 -18.34
N ARG A 97 -0.62 10.28 -18.56
CA ARG A 97 -1.23 9.44 -19.61
C ARG A 97 -0.86 9.93 -21.01
N GLN A 98 -0.91 11.24 -21.26
CA GLN A 98 -0.52 11.82 -22.55
C GLN A 98 0.97 11.66 -22.86
N MET A 99 1.83 11.65 -21.83
CA MET A 99 3.27 11.41 -21.99
C MET A 99 3.61 9.93 -22.21
N LYS A 100 2.77 8.99 -21.73
CA LYS A 100 2.92 7.54 -21.96
C LYS A 100 2.10 7.10 -23.18
N ARG A 101 2.49 7.54 -24.39
CA ARG A 101 1.79 7.22 -25.66
C ARG A 101 1.78 5.74 -26.08
N GLU A 102 2.52 4.87 -25.39
CA GLU A 102 2.66 3.44 -25.77
C GLU A 102 2.40 2.45 -24.62
N ALA A 103 1.98 2.92 -23.43
CA ALA A 103 1.65 1.98 -22.35
C ALA A 103 0.31 1.29 -22.67
N PRO A 104 0.16 -0.03 -22.44
CA PRO A 104 -1.12 -0.70 -22.57
C PRO A 104 -2.15 0.05 -21.75
N SER A 105 -3.38 0.13 -22.26
CA SER A 105 -4.50 0.80 -21.59
C SER A 105 -4.76 0.14 -20.23
N LEU A 106 -4.04 0.60 -19.20
CA LEU A 106 -4.40 0.33 -17.83
C LEU A 106 -5.70 1.10 -17.58
N ASN A 107 -6.80 0.42 -17.84
CA ASN A 107 -8.13 0.76 -17.37
C ASN A 107 -8.12 0.58 -15.85
N THR A 108 -7.39 1.46 -15.15
CA THR A 108 -7.45 1.58 -13.70
C THR A 108 -8.81 2.13 -13.33
N ILE A 109 -9.73 1.22 -13.02
CA ILE A 109 -11.00 1.49 -12.33
C ILE A 109 -10.67 1.63 -10.84
N ALA A 110 -9.87 2.65 -10.51
CA ALA A 110 -9.60 3.04 -9.13
C ALA A 110 -10.42 4.30 -8.84
N LYS A 111 -10.99 4.39 -7.65
CA LYS A 111 -11.78 5.56 -7.23
C LYS A 111 -10.87 6.76 -7.00
N ASP A 112 -11.42 7.96 -7.01
CA ASP A 112 -10.65 9.21 -6.89
C ASP A 112 -9.75 9.24 -5.64
N ASP A 113 -10.25 8.76 -4.48
CA ASP A 113 -9.47 8.66 -3.23
C ASP A 113 -8.35 7.59 -3.27
N GLU A 114 -8.40 6.64 -4.21
CA GLU A 114 -7.34 5.66 -4.46
C GLU A 114 -6.29 6.18 -5.46
N LEU A 115 -6.62 7.27 -6.17
CA LEU A 115 -5.78 7.88 -7.19
C LEU A 115 -5.09 9.15 -6.70
N TYR A 116 -5.73 9.91 -5.80
CA TYR A 116 -5.30 11.25 -5.40
C TYR A 116 -4.90 11.38 -3.93
N THR A 117 -3.84 12.14 -3.68
CA THR A 117 -3.49 12.64 -2.35
C THR A 117 -2.90 14.04 -2.46
N GLU A 118 -3.16 14.90 -1.49
CA GLU A 118 -2.56 16.23 -1.43
C GLU A 118 -1.03 16.11 -1.40
N GLY A 119 -0.32 16.84 -2.28
CA GLY A 119 1.14 16.73 -2.45
C GLY A 119 1.63 15.43 -3.11
N GLY A 120 0.71 14.62 -3.65
CA GLY A 120 1.00 13.42 -4.42
C GLY A 120 1.77 12.33 -3.67
N GLU A 121 2.29 11.38 -4.45
CA GLU A 121 3.07 10.23 -3.96
C GLU A 121 4.22 10.65 -3.02
N GLU A 122 4.89 11.77 -3.30
CA GLU A 122 6.01 12.24 -2.48
C GLU A 122 5.62 12.59 -1.05
N ARG A 123 4.56 13.39 -0.87
CA ARG A 123 4.10 13.79 0.46
C ARG A 123 3.56 12.60 1.24
N PHE A 124 2.82 11.73 0.58
CA PHE A 124 2.28 10.52 1.20
C PHE A 124 3.41 9.60 1.70
N LEU A 125 4.39 9.31 0.85
CA LEU A 125 5.50 8.43 1.23
C LEU A 125 6.46 9.09 2.22
N SER A 126 6.63 10.41 2.18
CA SER A 126 7.36 11.14 3.21
C SER A 126 6.71 10.98 4.58
N ARG A 127 5.37 11.13 4.64
CA ARG A 127 4.62 10.91 5.89
C ARG A 127 4.77 9.48 6.40
N LEU A 128 4.67 8.50 5.51
CA LEU A 128 4.89 7.09 5.87
C LEU A 128 6.28 6.87 6.50
N VAL A 129 7.33 7.52 5.98
CA VAL A 129 8.67 7.46 6.59
C VAL A 129 8.67 8.10 7.98
N ASP A 130 8.06 9.26 8.15
CA ASP A 130 8.02 9.95 9.44
C ASP A 130 7.25 9.12 10.50
N GLU A 131 6.09 8.57 10.14
CA GLU A 131 5.31 7.68 11.01
C GLU A 131 6.06 6.38 11.33
N SER A 132 6.85 5.85 10.38
CA SER A 132 7.65 4.63 10.61
C SER A 132 8.70 4.79 11.72
N VAL A 133 9.25 6.01 11.89
CA VAL A 133 10.21 6.30 12.96
C VAL A 133 9.51 6.25 14.32
N VAL A 134 8.31 6.82 14.41
CA VAL A 134 7.50 6.80 15.64
C VAL A 134 7.04 5.38 15.97
N CYS A 135 6.64 4.63 14.95
CA CYS A 135 6.12 3.27 15.09
C CYS A 135 7.19 2.17 15.11
N ALA A 136 8.49 2.50 15.17
CA ALA A 136 9.60 1.60 14.87
C ALA A 136 9.61 0.27 15.65
N LYS A 137 9.01 0.23 16.85
CA LYS A 137 8.89 -1.00 17.66
C LYS A 137 7.65 -1.85 17.35
N ARG A 138 6.67 -1.29 16.65
CA ARG A 138 5.35 -1.89 16.38
C ARG A 138 5.28 -2.63 15.04
N ILE A 139 6.11 -2.25 14.07
CA ILE A 139 6.22 -2.93 12.76
C ILE A 139 7.70 -3.23 12.48
N LYS A 140 8.04 -4.47 12.08
CA LYS A 140 9.44 -4.83 11.76
C LYS A 140 9.90 -4.30 10.39
N TRP A 141 9.05 -4.40 9.37
CA TRP A 141 9.39 -4.02 7.99
C TRP A 141 8.38 -3.07 7.39
N TYR A 142 8.86 -1.95 6.86
CA TYR A 142 8.05 -0.99 6.13
C TYR A 142 8.32 -1.15 4.64
N THR A 143 7.28 -1.39 3.85
CA THR A 143 7.40 -1.56 2.40
C THR A 143 6.36 -0.73 1.66
N THR A 144 6.75 -0.23 0.50
CA THR A 144 5.86 0.55 -0.37
C THR A 144 6.27 0.39 -1.83
N MET A 145 5.29 0.38 -2.73
CA MET A 145 5.55 0.64 -4.13
C MET A 145 5.84 2.12 -4.34
N VAL A 146 6.70 2.44 -5.32
CA VAL A 146 7.05 3.82 -5.69
C VAL A 146 6.90 3.94 -7.21
N GLY A 147 5.98 4.79 -7.67
CA GLY A 147 5.65 4.97 -9.08
C GLY A 147 6.56 5.95 -9.81
N LYS A 148 7.15 6.92 -9.10
CA LYS A 148 7.99 7.97 -9.70
C LYS A 148 9.45 7.80 -9.31
N LYS A 149 10.36 7.80 -10.30
CA LYS A 149 11.82 7.69 -10.07
C LYS A 149 12.35 8.82 -9.17
N ASN A 150 11.83 10.04 -9.34
CA ASN A 150 12.23 11.20 -8.53
C ASN A 150 11.82 11.01 -7.06
N THR A 151 10.61 10.49 -6.82
CA THR A 151 10.15 10.17 -5.46
C THR A 151 11.04 9.13 -4.79
N LEU A 152 11.52 8.11 -5.52
CA LEU A 152 12.48 7.15 -4.98
C LEU A 152 13.80 7.81 -4.54
N ALA A 153 14.32 8.77 -5.32
CA ALA A 153 15.54 9.48 -4.96
C ALA A 153 15.37 10.29 -3.66
N LEU A 154 14.24 10.99 -3.52
CA LEU A 154 13.89 11.75 -2.33
C LEU A 154 13.71 10.86 -1.10
N LEU A 155 13.01 9.74 -1.25
CA LEU A 155 12.82 8.77 -0.17
C LEU A 155 14.13 8.17 0.32
N LYS A 156 15.08 7.87 -0.58
CA LYS A 156 16.41 7.40 -0.18
C LYS A 156 17.14 8.43 0.68
N THR A 157 17.04 9.71 0.35
CA THR A 157 17.61 10.80 1.16
C THR A 157 16.93 10.89 2.53
N LYS A 158 15.59 10.85 2.57
CA LYS A 158 14.82 10.92 3.82
C LYS A 158 15.08 9.72 4.74
N LEU A 159 15.14 8.50 4.20
CA LEU A 159 15.46 7.27 4.94
C LEU A 159 16.87 7.31 5.54
N ARG A 160 17.85 7.90 4.84
CA ARG A 160 19.19 8.14 5.38
C ARG A 160 19.15 9.12 6.56
N GLY A 161 18.42 10.23 6.41
CA GLY A 161 18.22 11.20 7.51
C GLY A 161 17.53 10.59 8.73
N ALA A 162 16.58 9.67 8.50
CA ALA A 162 15.88 8.92 9.54
C ALA A 162 16.73 7.79 10.16
N SER A 163 17.99 7.61 9.74
CA SER A 163 18.89 6.56 10.23
C SER A 163 18.32 5.14 10.10
N ALA A 164 17.62 4.86 9.00
CA ALA A 164 17.05 3.55 8.73
C ALA A 164 18.15 2.47 8.68
N LYS A 165 18.00 1.42 9.49
CA LYS A 165 19.03 0.37 9.64
C LYS A 165 19.31 -0.41 8.36
N GLN A 166 18.26 -0.66 7.58
CA GLN A 166 18.35 -1.41 6.33
C GLN A 166 17.37 -0.82 5.32
N VAL A 167 17.88 -0.52 4.11
CA VAL A 167 17.08 0.02 3.00
C VAL A 167 17.39 -0.78 1.75
N TRP A 168 16.34 -1.27 1.07
CA TRP A 168 16.45 -1.99 -0.19
C TRP A 168 15.44 -1.45 -1.19
N SER A 169 15.81 -1.43 -2.46
CA SER A 169 14.93 -1.00 -3.56
C SER A 169 15.26 -1.78 -4.82
N GLN A 170 14.25 -2.32 -5.51
CA GLN A 170 14.40 -2.95 -6.81
C GLN A 170 13.45 -2.29 -7.82
N MET A 171 13.97 -1.94 -9.00
CA MET A 171 13.17 -1.42 -10.09
C MET A 171 12.59 -2.60 -10.87
N LEU A 172 11.28 -2.73 -10.87
CA LEU A 172 10.58 -3.71 -11.69
C LEU A 172 10.32 -3.09 -13.06
N GLN A 173 10.92 -3.66 -14.10
CA GLN A 173 10.57 -3.34 -15.49
C GLN A 173 9.65 -4.44 -16.00
N ILE A 174 8.37 -4.11 -16.18
CA ILE A 174 7.49 -4.93 -17.00
C ILE A 174 7.89 -4.65 -18.44
N LYS A 175 8.73 -5.50 -19.02
CA LYS A 175 8.83 -5.56 -20.48
C LYS A 175 7.50 -6.11 -20.96
N ASP A 176 6.83 -5.42 -21.88
CA ASP A 176 5.65 -5.95 -22.53
C ASP A 176 5.98 -7.35 -23.05
N ARG A 177 5.32 -8.35 -22.48
CA ARG A 177 5.37 -9.70 -23.03
C ARG A 177 4.56 -9.62 -24.32
N HIS A 178 5.25 -9.46 -25.44
CA HIS A 178 4.78 -10.08 -26.67
C HIS A 178 4.48 -11.54 -26.34
N CYS A 179 3.21 -11.88 -26.53
CA CYS A 179 2.69 -13.21 -26.33
C CYS A 179 3.18 -14.07 -27.50
N ASP A 180 4.44 -14.48 -27.47
CA ASP A 180 4.94 -15.53 -28.36
C ASP A 180 4.73 -16.87 -27.65
N LEU A 181 3.48 -17.33 -27.72
CA LEU A 181 3.21 -18.76 -27.79
C LEU A 181 3.58 -19.21 -29.20
N GLU A 182 4.87 -19.43 -29.46
CA GLU A 182 5.28 -20.34 -30.52
C GLU A 182 5.89 -21.59 -29.89
N HIS A 183 5.28 -22.71 -30.25
CA HIS A 183 5.73 -24.05 -29.97
C HIS A 183 7.16 -24.27 -30.47
N LEU A 184 8.04 -24.74 -29.58
CA LEU A 184 8.80 -26.00 -29.65
C LEU A 184 9.84 -26.06 -28.52
#